data_AF-A0AAX2ZWJ5-F1
#
_entry.id   AF-A0AAX2ZWJ5-F1
#
_cell.length_a   1.000
_cell.length_b   1.000
_cell.length_c   1.000
_cell.angle_alpha   90.00
_cell.angle_beta   90.00
_cell.angle_gamma   90.00
#
_symmetry.space_group_name_H-M   'P 1'
#
loop_
_entity.id
_entity.type
_entity.pdbx_description
1 polymer ?
#
loop_
_entity_poly.entity_id
_entity_poly.type
_entity_poly.pdbx_seq_one_letter_code
_entity_poly.pdbx_strand_id
1 'polypeptide(L)'
;MVVHNLAAAGSAAYSVGYLLGGLLIPGLGLLLLILGLVRRSSSRSQPSGQPGYPPGAYPPPGYPQGYPQPGYPQQGYPQPGYPQPGYPQQPGYPPAYGAPPKKSGTAMIVIGVVLLVLGLLGLAGRMASRTSESSSGSGSTRSGSSGGDLAVGGCITGDQYAKADMNLTAVSCSGAGAIYELASKGGGSGTCPDGKRDDSHYAVLMNESRIYCFILNVDEGECFDVNEASKRVTPVECSDPNAVTKIVKRVDGSTDTAVCSSHAKAVAFPEPARVYCGEEPS
;
A
#
# COMPACT_ATOMS: atom_id res chain seq x y z
N MET A 1 8.68 -22.63 -8.24
CA MET A 1 7.26 -22.82 -7.85
C MET A 1 6.25 -22.52 -8.96
N VAL A 2 6.56 -21.67 -9.96
CA VAL A 2 5.84 -21.67 -11.26
C VAL A 2 5.72 -23.08 -11.82
N VAL A 3 6.85 -23.81 -11.76
CA VAL A 3 6.96 -25.19 -12.21
C VAL A 3 6.16 -26.14 -11.33
N HIS A 4 6.06 -25.94 -10.02
CA HIS A 4 5.15 -26.72 -9.18
C HIS A 4 3.69 -26.54 -9.59
N ASN A 5 3.28 -25.35 -10.01
CA ASN A 5 1.92 -25.20 -10.50
C ASN A 5 1.70 -25.92 -11.83
N LEU A 6 2.74 -26.24 -12.63
CA LEU A 6 2.71 -27.17 -13.77
C LEU A 6 3.06 -28.64 -13.42
N ALA A 7 3.66 -28.92 -12.26
CA ALA A 7 4.11 -30.27 -11.89
C ALA A 7 3.36 -30.90 -10.69
N ALA A 8 2.58 -30.16 -9.91
CA ALA A 8 1.95 -30.64 -8.68
C ALA A 8 0.46 -30.96 -8.87
N ALA A 9 0.09 -32.19 -8.52
CA ALA A 9 -1.26 -32.66 -8.32
C ALA A 9 -1.60 -32.59 -6.82
N GLY A 10 -2.81 -32.12 -6.46
CA GLY A 10 -3.36 -32.33 -5.11
C GLY A 10 -4.25 -31.23 -4.55
N SER A 11 -5.56 -31.53 -4.47
CA SER A 11 -6.56 -31.03 -3.49
C SER A 11 -6.97 -29.54 -3.48
N ALA A 12 -8.11 -29.28 -4.14
CA ALA A 12 -9.39 -28.78 -3.63
C ALA A 12 -9.48 -27.65 -2.56
N ALA A 13 -10.44 -26.76 -2.84
CA ALA A 13 -10.98 -25.65 -2.04
C ALA A 13 -10.00 -24.48 -1.91
N TYR A 14 -10.33 -23.21 -2.15
CA TYR A 14 -11.45 -22.44 -1.60
C TYR A 14 -11.77 -21.27 -2.54
N SER A 15 -13.04 -21.11 -2.92
CA SER A 15 -13.52 -19.99 -3.74
C SER A 15 -14.84 -19.46 -3.18
N VAL A 16 -14.78 -18.69 -2.08
CA VAL A 16 -15.96 -17.95 -1.56
C VAL A 16 -15.59 -16.57 -0.95
N GLY A 17 -14.32 -16.21 -0.78
CA GLY A 17 -13.94 -14.93 -0.15
C GLY A 17 -13.96 -13.69 -1.06
N TYR A 18 -14.00 -13.87 -2.38
CA TYR A 18 -13.61 -12.82 -3.34
C TYR A 18 -14.72 -11.80 -3.65
N LEU A 19 -15.99 -12.11 -3.34
CA LEU A 19 -17.11 -11.23 -3.66
C LEU A 19 -17.46 -10.23 -2.53
N LEU A 20 -16.89 -10.38 -1.34
CA LEU A 20 -17.19 -9.48 -0.21
C LEU A 20 -16.19 -8.32 -0.08
N GLY A 21 -14.94 -8.45 -0.52
CA GLY A 21 -13.90 -7.43 -0.33
C GLY A 21 -13.97 -6.23 -1.30
N GLY A 22 -14.36 -6.46 -2.56
CA GLY A 22 -14.27 -5.45 -3.62
C GLY A 22 -15.31 -4.31 -3.54
N LEU A 23 -16.46 -4.57 -2.93
CA LEU A 23 -17.56 -3.60 -2.81
C LEU A 23 -17.58 -2.89 -1.44
N LEU A 24 -17.05 -3.51 -0.39
CA LEU A 24 -17.09 -2.94 0.96
C LEU A 24 -16.16 -1.74 1.11
N ILE A 25 -14.98 -1.76 0.52
CA ILE A 25 -13.97 -0.70 0.68
C ILE A 25 -14.43 0.66 0.10
N PRO A 26 -14.91 0.76 -1.17
CA PRO A 26 -15.41 2.03 -1.68
C PRO A 26 -16.72 2.46 -1.00
N GLY A 27 -17.58 1.52 -0.63
CA GLY A 27 -18.83 1.80 0.08
C GLY A 27 -18.59 2.42 1.46
N LEU A 28 -17.63 1.89 2.23
CA LEU A 28 -17.27 2.41 3.55
C LEU A 28 -16.62 3.80 3.45
N GLY A 29 -15.81 4.03 2.41
CA GLY A 29 -15.22 5.35 2.13
C GLY A 29 -16.26 6.42 1.81
N LEU A 30 -17.23 6.12 0.95
CA LEU A 30 -18.34 7.02 0.63
C LEU A 30 -19.21 7.31 1.86
N LEU A 31 -19.52 6.28 2.65
CA LEU A 31 -20.31 6.40 3.88
C LEU A 31 -19.64 7.35 4.88
N LEU A 32 -18.33 7.20 5.12
CA LEU A 32 -17.58 8.06 6.04
C LEU A 32 -17.51 9.51 5.55
N LEU A 33 -17.42 9.72 4.23
CA LEU A 33 -17.42 11.06 3.63
C LEU A 33 -18.77 11.75 3.78
N ILE A 34 -19.87 11.03 3.54
CA ILE A 34 -21.24 11.54 3.74
C ILE A 34 -21.47 11.86 5.23
N LEU A 35 -21.10 10.97 6.15
CA LEU A 35 -21.23 11.21 7.59
C LEU A 35 -20.40 12.41 8.05
N GLY A 36 -19.20 12.60 7.49
CA GLY A 36 -18.36 13.78 7.74
C GLY A 36 -19.01 15.08 7.25
N LEU A 37 -19.61 15.07 6.05
CA LEU A 37 -20.32 16.22 5.50
C LEU A 37 -21.61 16.54 6.26
N VAL A 38 -22.36 15.52 6.69
CA VAL A 38 -23.59 15.69 7.50
C VAL A 38 -23.26 16.23 8.90
N ARG A 39 -22.19 15.73 9.56
CA ARG A 39 -21.74 16.33 10.84
C ARG A 39 -21.30 17.79 10.65
N ARG A 40 -20.70 18.13 9.50
CA ARG A 40 -20.30 19.49 9.16
C ARG A 40 -21.49 20.40 8.83
N SER A 41 -22.55 19.89 8.23
CA SER A 41 -23.77 20.66 7.98
C SER A 41 -24.55 20.88 9.27
N SER A 42 -24.71 19.86 10.12
CA SER A 42 -25.39 19.98 11.42
C SER A 42 -24.69 20.92 12.39
N SER A 43 -23.36 21.06 12.29
CA SER A 43 -22.60 22.08 13.06
C SER A 43 -22.69 23.49 12.47
N ARG A 44 -23.08 23.64 11.20
CA ARG A 44 -23.50 24.92 10.60
C ARG A 44 -24.95 25.26 10.93
N SER A 45 -25.78 24.26 11.19
CA SER A 45 -27.20 24.41 11.50
C SER A 45 -27.49 24.63 12.98
N GLN A 46 -26.50 24.72 13.87
CA GLN A 46 -26.76 25.09 15.25
C GLN A 46 -27.14 26.57 15.29
N PRO A 47 -28.42 26.92 15.49
CA PRO A 47 -28.80 28.30 15.70
C PRO A 47 -28.15 28.73 17.01
N SER A 48 -27.39 29.81 16.97
CA SER A 48 -26.95 30.54 18.16
C SER A 48 -28.18 30.94 18.97
N GLY A 49 -28.54 30.11 19.94
CA GLY A 49 -29.67 30.33 20.82
C GLY A 49 -29.39 29.72 22.17
N GLN A 50 -28.70 30.46 23.04
CA GLN A 50 -29.08 30.54 24.45
C GLN A 50 -28.50 31.82 25.11
N PRO A 51 -29.36 32.71 25.65
CA PRO A 51 -28.94 33.94 26.32
C PRO A 51 -28.72 33.72 27.83
N GLY A 52 -27.78 34.49 28.40
CA GLY A 52 -27.51 34.59 29.84
C GLY A 52 -26.04 34.28 30.14
N TYR A 53 -25.24 35.12 30.76
CA TYR A 53 -25.45 36.24 31.69
C TYR A 53 -24.18 37.12 31.61
N PRO A 54 -24.24 38.46 31.65
CA PRO A 54 -23.01 39.27 31.66
C PRO A 54 -22.26 39.08 32.99
N PRO A 55 -20.91 39.03 32.99
CA PRO A 55 -20.15 39.04 34.23
C PRO A 55 -20.32 40.40 34.91
N GLY A 56 -21.03 40.39 36.04
CA GLY A 56 -21.19 41.55 36.89
C GLY A 56 -19.84 41.97 37.48
N ALA A 57 -19.33 43.11 37.03
CA ALA A 57 -18.34 43.87 37.76
C ALA A 57 -19.02 44.47 39.01
N TYR A 58 -18.85 43.83 40.17
CA TYR A 58 -19.21 44.42 41.45
C TYR A 58 -18.02 45.27 41.94
N PRO A 59 -18.16 46.61 42.00
CA PRO A 59 -17.19 47.45 42.72
C PRO A 59 -17.30 47.20 44.23
N PRO A 60 -16.21 47.37 44.99
CA PRO A 60 -16.23 47.18 46.44
C PRO A 60 -17.17 48.17 47.13
N PRO A 61 -17.90 47.78 48.19
CA PRO A 61 -18.71 48.70 48.97
C PRO A 61 -17.87 49.81 49.60
N GLY A 62 -18.01 51.02 49.09
CA GLY A 62 -17.56 52.24 49.74
C GLY A 62 -18.48 52.56 50.91
N TYR A 63 -17.96 52.43 52.13
CA TYR A 63 -18.64 52.95 53.32
C TYR A 63 -18.35 54.44 53.45
N PRO A 64 -19.37 55.30 53.59
CA PRO A 64 -19.18 56.71 53.84
C PRO A 64 -19.03 56.95 55.35
N GLN A 65 -17.98 57.66 55.76
CA GLN A 65 -17.97 58.26 57.09
C GLN A 65 -17.29 59.63 57.05
N GLY A 66 -18.10 60.66 56.81
CA GLY A 66 -17.76 62.01 57.23
C GLY A 66 -18.31 62.24 58.63
N TYR A 67 -17.51 62.82 59.52
CA TYR A 67 -17.81 63.98 60.37
C TYR A 67 -16.51 64.41 61.10
N PRO A 68 -16.24 65.71 61.27
CA PRO A 68 -14.96 66.20 61.77
C PRO A 68 -14.89 66.14 63.30
N GLN A 69 -13.81 65.59 63.85
CA GLN A 69 -13.49 65.68 65.28
C GLN A 69 -12.41 66.76 65.53
N PRO A 70 -12.63 67.69 66.49
CA PRO A 70 -11.63 68.68 66.90
C PRO A 70 -10.43 68.04 67.61
N GLY A 71 -9.24 68.58 67.33
CA GLY A 71 -7.98 68.07 67.85
C GLY A 71 -7.82 68.21 69.36
N TYR A 72 -7.30 67.14 69.97
CA TYR A 72 -6.65 67.13 71.28
C TYR A 72 -5.38 66.29 71.16
N PRO A 73 -4.23 66.75 71.70
CA PRO A 73 -3.02 65.94 71.73
C PRO A 73 -3.15 64.92 72.86
N GLN A 74 -3.11 63.63 72.54
CA GLN A 74 -3.03 62.56 73.56
C GLN A 74 -1.74 61.78 73.40
N GLN A 75 -1.12 61.61 74.55
CA GLN A 75 0.25 61.22 74.83
C GLN A 75 0.38 59.68 74.77
N GLY A 76 1.55 59.21 74.35
CA GLY A 76 1.75 57.81 73.97
C GLY A 76 1.74 56.80 75.12
N TYR A 77 1.35 55.59 74.78
CA TYR A 77 1.71 54.35 75.48
C TYR A 77 1.84 53.21 74.45
N PRO A 78 2.93 52.42 74.46
CA PRO A 78 3.04 51.24 73.60
C PRO A 78 2.21 50.09 74.19
N GLN A 79 1.27 49.54 73.42
CA GLN A 79 0.64 48.26 73.74
C GLN A 79 1.38 47.09 73.06
N PRO A 80 1.80 46.05 73.80
CA PRO A 80 2.40 44.84 73.24
C PRO A 80 1.37 43.98 72.48
N GLY A 81 1.69 43.64 71.23
CA GLY A 81 0.90 42.72 70.41
C GLY A 81 1.08 41.26 70.83
N TYR A 82 -0.03 40.56 71.05
CA TYR A 82 -0.05 39.10 71.17
C TYR A 82 -0.76 38.46 69.96
N PRO A 83 -0.19 37.41 69.37
CA PRO A 83 -0.63 36.85 68.09
C PRO A 83 -1.89 35.99 68.20
N GLN A 84 -2.77 36.07 67.19
CA GLN A 84 -3.91 35.15 67.04
C GLN A 84 -3.46 33.76 66.54
N PRO A 85 -4.11 32.66 66.97
CA PRO A 85 -3.80 31.31 66.53
C PRO A 85 -4.21 31.05 65.07
N GLY A 86 -3.31 30.44 64.29
CA GLY A 86 -3.54 30.05 62.89
C GLY A 86 -4.44 28.83 62.75
N TYR A 87 -5.37 28.89 61.79
CA TYR A 87 -6.19 27.75 61.36
C TYR A 87 -5.40 26.86 60.37
N PRO A 88 -5.54 25.53 60.43
CA PRO A 88 -4.88 24.62 59.50
C PRO A 88 -5.49 24.69 58.09
N GLN A 89 -4.63 24.83 57.08
CA GLN A 89 -4.96 24.74 55.66
C GLN A 89 -5.34 23.31 55.27
N GLN A 90 -6.43 23.15 54.50
CA GLN A 90 -6.81 21.87 53.89
C GLN A 90 -5.88 21.51 52.71
N PRO A 91 -5.64 20.21 52.44
CA PRO A 91 -4.78 19.77 51.34
C PRO A 91 -5.36 20.11 49.97
N GLY A 92 -4.52 20.70 49.11
CA GLY A 92 -4.86 21.11 47.75
C GLY A 92 -5.31 19.95 46.86
N TYR A 93 -6.33 20.23 46.04
CA TYR A 93 -6.81 19.39 44.96
C TYR A 93 -5.72 19.19 43.89
N PRO A 94 -5.57 17.98 43.30
CA PRO A 94 -4.66 17.77 42.18
C PRO A 94 -5.13 18.52 40.92
N PRO A 95 -4.21 19.00 40.07
CA PRO A 95 -4.57 19.74 38.87
C PRO A 95 -5.37 18.85 37.90
N ALA A 96 -6.47 19.40 37.41
CA ALA A 96 -7.27 18.79 36.36
C ALA A 96 -6.41 18.60 35.11
N TYR A 97 -6.26 17.33 34.70
CA TYR A 97 -5.64 16.94 33.45
C TYR A 97 -6.24 17.75 32.30
N GLY A 98 -5.35 18.34 31.51
CA GLY A 98 -5.70 19.16 30.35
C GLY A 98 -6.71 18.48 29.46
N ALA A 99 -7.73 19.24 29.05
CA ALA A 99 -8.68 18.84 28.04
C ALA A 99 -7.94 18.36 26.78
N PRO A 100 -8.33 17.22 26.18
CA PRO A 100 -7.71 16.75 24.96
C PRO A 100 -7.89 17.78 23.84
N PRO A 101 -6.89 17.97 22.95
CA PRO A 101 -6.94 19.00 21.93
C PRO A 101 -8.17 18.80 21.05
N LYS A 102 -8.96 19.88 20.88
CA LYS A 102 -10.06 19.95 19.90
C LYS A 102 -9.49 19.68 18.51
N LYS A 103 -9.59 18.43 18.05
CA LYS A 103 -9.27 18.06 16.66
C LYS A 103 -10.28 18.77 15.76
N SER A 104 -9.80 19.75 15.01
CA SER A 104 -10.60 20.49 14.05
C SER A 104 -11.13 19.53 12.99
N GLY A 105 -12.39 19.69 12.58
CA GLY A 105 -12.99 18.93 11.47
C GLY A 105 -12.17 19.04 10.18
N THR A 106 -11.28 20.02 10.09
CA THR A 106 -10.27 20.16 9.04
C THR A 106 -9.37 18.92 8.93
N ALA A 107 -9.03 18.23 10.02
CA ALA A 107 -8.22 17.02 9.95
C ALA A 107 -8.94 15.87 9.22
N MET A 108 -10.24 15.67 9.47
CA MET A 108 -11.03 14.66 8.77
C MET A 108 -11.32 15.06 7.32
N ILE A 109 -11.44 16.36 7.04
CA ILE A 109 -11.57 16.87 5.67
C ILE A 109 -10.26 16.66 4.90
N VAL A 110 -9.11 16.93 5.51
CA VAL A 110 -7.79 16.70 4.88
C VAL A 110 -7.58 15.22 4.64
N ILE A 111 -7.88 14.33 5.61
CA ILE A 111 -7.80 12.88 5.42
C ILE A 111 -8.76 12.42 4.32
N GLY A 112 -10.00 12.92 4.29
CA GLY A 112 -10.98 12.60 3.26
C GLY A 112 -10.55 13.07 1.86
N VAL A 113 -10.01 14.29 1.74
CA VAL A 113 -9.47 14.82 0.47
C VAL A 113 -8.23 14.06 0.05
N VAL A 114 -7.33 13.70 0.97
CA VAL A 114 -6.14 12.89 0.67
C VAL A 114 -6.54 11.49 0.18
N LEU A 115 -7.50 10.83 0.83
CA LEU A 115 -7.99 9.52 0.39
C LEU A 115 -8.76 9.60 -0.94
N LEU A 116 -9.51 10.68 -1.18
CA LEU A 116 -10.22 10.90 -2.44
C LEU A 116 -9.26 11.24 -3.58
N VAL A 117 -8.22 12.06 -3.33
CA VAL A 117 -7.16 12.36 -4.30
C VAL A 117 -6.30 11.13 -4.57
N LEU A 118 -5.94 10.32 -3.56
CA LEU A 118 -5.23 9.05 -3.77
C LEU A 118 -6.11 8.02 -4.49
N GLY A 119 -7.42 8.01 -4.23
CA GLY A 119 -8.39 7.19 -4.96
C GLY A 119 -8.55 7.62 -6.42
N LEU A 120 -8.64 8.93 -6.68
CA LEU A 120 -8.71 9.49 -8.04
C LEU A 120 -7.38 9.39 -8.80
N LEU A 121 -6.23 9.53 -8.13
CA LEU A 121 -4.90 9.30 -8.72
C LEU A 121 -4.66 7.80 -8.96
N GLY A 122 -5.18 6.92 -8.11
CA GLY A 122 -5.20 5.47 -8.35
C GLY A 122 -6.07 5.09 -9.56
N LEU A 123 -7.14 5.85 -9.83
CA LEU A 123 -7.99 5.66 -11.00
C LEU A 123 -7.42 6.32 -12.27
N ALA A 124 -6.83 7.52 -12.16
CA ALA A 124 -6.16 8.21 -13.26
C ALA A 124 -4.86 7.52 -13.68
N GLY A 125 -4.13 6.88 -12.74
CA GLY A 125 -2.99 6.02 -13.05
C GLY A 125 -3.35 4.74 -13.80
N ARG A 126 -4.63 4.30 -13.73
CA ARG A 126 -5.14 3.19 -14.55
C ARG A 126 -5.77 3.63 -15.88
N MET A 127 -5.93 4.93 -16.12
CA MET A 127 -6.44 5.47 -17.38
C MET A 127 -5.36 6.20 -18.22
N ALA A 128 -4.30 6.70 -17.59
CA ALA A 128 -3.12 7.23 -18.28
C ALA A 128 -2.22 6.15 -18.91
N SER A 129 -2.45 4.87 -18.62
CA SER A 129 -1.76 3.73 -19.26
C SER A 129 -2.48 3.21 -20.51
N ARG A 130 -3.55 3.87 -20.98
CA ARG A 130 -4.28 3.46 -22.20
C ARG A 130 -4.48 4.56 -23.25
N THR A 131 -3.60 5.56 -23.31
CA THR A 131 -3.43 6.42 -24.50
C THR A 131 -1.99 6.93 -24.58
N SER A 132 -1.11 6.12 -25.15
CA SER A 132 0.13 6.57 -25.77
C SER A 132 0.39 5.66 -26.97
N GLU A 133 -0.34 5.91 -28.05
CA GLU A 133 0.01 5.39 -29.37
C GLU A 133 1.11 6.27 -30.00
N SER A 134 2.15 5.60 -30.47
CA SER A 134 2.83 5.88 -31.74
C SER A 134 3.65 7.17 -31.87
N SER A 135 4.96 7.07 -31.57
CA SER A 135 5.99 7.71 -32.39
C SER A 135 7.28 6.90 -32.40
N SER A 136 7.50 6.26 -33.54
CA SER A 136 8.75 5.85 -34.18
C SER A 136 10.09 6.33 -33.60
N GLY A 137 11.03 5.40 -33.53
CA GLY A 137 12.41 5.62 -33.98
C GLY A 137 13.45 5.94 -32.90
N SER A 138 14.30 4.97 -32.59
CA SER A 138 15.74 5.01 -32.92
C SER A 138 16.49 3.97 -32.10
N GLY A 139 17.29 3.16 -32.80
CA GLY A 139 18.26 2.29 -32.16
C GLY A 139 19.18 3.07 -31.23
N SER A 140 19.46 2.47 -30.09
CA SER A 140 20.61 2.83 -29.27
C SER A 140 21.07 1.57 -28.55
N THR A 141 21.95 0.84 -29.25
CA THR A 141 23.05 0.12 -28.64
C THR A 141 23.71 1.02 -27.60
N ARG A 142 23.31 0.84 -26.33
CA ARG A 142 24.08 1.27 -25.17
C ARG A 142 24.42 0.04 -24.36
N SER A 143 25.35 -0.75 -24.87
CA SER A 143 26.13 -1.68 -24.05
C SER A 143 27.16 -0.87 -23.26
N GLY A 144 26.64 -0.13 -22.27
CA GLY A 144 27.41 0.41 -21.16
C GLY A 144 27.02 -0.38 -19.92
N SER A 145 27.64 -1.54 -19.75
CA SER A 145 27.34 -2.49 -18.67
C SER A 145 27.93 -2.01 -17.35
N SER A 146 27.20 -1.15 -16.65
CA SER A 146 27.17 -1.10 -15.20
C SER A 146 25.90 -1.84 -14.78
N GLY A 147 26.02 -2.88 -13.94
CA GLY A 147 24.94 -3.78 -13.51
C GLY A 147 23.69 -3.01 -13.07
N GLY A 148 22.80 -2.80 -14.03
CA GLY A 148 21.77 -1.78 -14.01
C GLY A 148 20.41 -2.43 -13.88
N ASP A 149 19.59 -1.82 -13.03
CA ASP A 149 18.21 -2.20 -12.75
C ASP A 149 17.45 -2.63 -14.02
N LEU A 150 17.19 -3.94 -14.16
CA LEU A 150 16.54 -4.53 -15.32
C LEU A 150 15.18 -3.83 -15.56
N ALA A 151 14.93 -3.43 -16.81
CA ALA A 151 13.68 -2.80 -17.19
C ALA A 151 12.56 -3.84 -17.33
N VAL A 152 11.33 -3.46 -17.01
CA VAL A 152 10.15 -4.29 -17.31
C VAL A 152 10.09 -4.53 -18.82
N GLY A 153 9.80 -5.76 -19.23
CA GLY A 153 9.89 -6.26 -20.61
C GLY A 153 11.32 -6.66 -21.03
N GLY A 154 12.34 -6.45 -20.19
CA GLY A 154 13.70 -6.91 -20.45
C GLY A 154 13.83 -8.41 -20.23
N CYS A 155 14.56 -9.10 -21.11
CA CYS A 155 14.80 -10.53 -20.99
C CYS A 155 16.17 -10.85 -20.41
N ILE A 156 16.26 -11.99 -19.72
CA ILE A 156 17.49 -12.57 -19.19
C ILE A 156 17.57 -14.05 -19.57
N THR A 157 18.75 -14.65 -19.39
CA THR A 157 18.94 -16.07 -19.65
C THR A 157 18.64 -16.94 -18.43
N GLY A 158 18.41 -18.23 -18.68
CA GLY A 158 18.28 -19.21 -17.58
C GLY A 158 19.49 -19.27 -16.66
N ASP A 159 20.70 -19.02 -17.20
CA ASP A 159 21.94 -18.96 -16.41
C ASP A 159 21.95 -17.79 -15.43
N GLN A 160 21.49 -16.62 -15.86
CA GLN A 160 21.44 -15.44 -15.00
C GLN A 160 20.43 -15.64 -13.88
N TYR A 161 19.26 -16.21 -14.20
CA TYR A 161 18.26 -16.53 -13.20
C TYR A 161 18.78 -17.55 -12.17
N ALA A 162 19.42 -18.63 -12.63
CA ALA A 162 19.95 -19.69 -11.76
C ALA A 162 21.06 -19.22 -10.80
N LYS A 163 21.82 -18.18 -11.16
CA LYS A 163 22.82 -17.57 -10.26
C LYS A 163 22.20 -16.85 -9.06
N ALA A 164 20.96 -16.37 -9.22
CA ALA A 164 20.18 -15.71 -8.18
C ALA A 164 20.86 -14.53 -7.45
N ASP A 165 21.82 -13.84 -8.07
CA ASP A 165 22.61 -12.76 -7.46
C ASP A 165 22.05 -11.35 -7.71
N MET A 166 20.89 -11.24 -8.37
CA MET A 166 20.23 -9.99 -8.82
C MET A 166 21.09 -9.08 -9.72
N ASN A 167 22.28 -9.51 -10.14
CA ASN A 167 23.14 -8.80 -11.06
C ASN A 167 22.83 -9.22 -12.50
N LEU A 168 21.69 -8.72 -12.98
CA LEU A 168 21.13 -9.12 -14.26
C LEU A 168 21.56 -8.17 -15.37
N THR A 169 21.90 -8.75 -16.50
CA THR A 169 22.17 -8.06 -17.76
C THR A 169 21.07 -8.40 -18.76
N ALA A 170 20.39 -7.37 -19.26
CA ALA A 170 19.38 -7.55 -20.30
C ALA A 170 20.01 -8.15 -21.56
N VAL A 171 19.34 -9.15 -22.14
CA VAL A 171 19.65 -9.74 -23.44
C VAL A 171 18.48 -9.51 -24.41
N SER A 172 18.70 -9.79 -25.69
CA SER A 172 17.59 -9.79 -26.66
C SER A 172 16.60 -10.90 -26.32
N CYS A 173 15.31 -10.57 -26.21
CA CYS A 173 14.23 -11.55 -26.00
C CYS A 173 14.09 -12.56 -27.16
N SER A 174 14.65 -12.25 -28.33
CA SER A 174 14.68 -13.18 -29.47
C SER A 174 15.82 -14.19 -29.42
N GLY A 175 16.68 -14.14 -28.40
CA GLY A 175 17.79 -15.07 -28.26
C GLY A 175 17.34 -16.42 -27.72
N ALA A 176 17.85 -17.52 -28.25
CA ALA A 176 17.45 -18.88 -27.86
C ALA A 176 17.60 -19.19 -26.35
N GLY A 177 18.49 -18.48 -25.65
CA GLY A 177 18.67 -18.62 -24.19
C GLY A 177 17.85 -17.66 -23.35
N ALA A 178 17.08 -16.75 -23.94
CA ALA A 178 16.36 -15.66 -23.26
C ALA A 178 14.97 -16.10 -22.80
N ILE A 179 14.92 -16.89 -21.72
CA ILE A 179 13.71 -17.63 -21.30
C ILE A 179 12.91 -16.87 -20.23
N TYR A 180 13.45 -15.79 -19.67
CA TYR A 180 12.79 -15.04 -18.60
C TYR A 180 12.62 -13.58 -19.02
N GLU A 181 11.37 -13.13 -19.13
CA GLU A 181 10.98 -11.74 -19.38
C GLU A 181 10.56 -11.09 -18.06
N LEU A 182 11.12 -9.92 -17.72
CA LEU A 182 10.75 -9.22 -16.49
C LEU A 182 9.34 -8.64 -16.60
N ALA A 183 8.38 -9.25 -15.93
CA ALA A 183 7.00 -8.79 -15.91
C ALA A 183 6.77 -7.63 -14.94
N SER A 184 7.40 -7.67 -13.77
CA SER A 184 7.30 -6.58 -12.79
C SER A 184 8.49 -6.53 -11.84
N LYS A 185 8.70 -5.36 -11.25
CA LYS A 185 9.68 -5.15 -10.17
C LYS A 185 9.08 -4.31 -9.03
N GLY A 186 9.60 -4.51 -7.83
CA GLY A 186 9.15 -3.80 -6.63
C GLY A 186 10.17 -3.83 -5.50
N GLY A 187 9.79 -3.33 -4.31
CA GLY A 187 10.61 -3.39 -3.10
C GLY A 187 10.75 -4.81 -2.54
N GLY A 188 11.72 -5.04 -1.66
CA GLY A 188 12.07 -6.38 -1.14
C GLY A 188 10.99 -7.07 -0.30
N SER A 189 9.94 -6.35 0.10
CA SER A 189 8.74 -6.89 0.76
C SER A 189 7.52 -7.00 -0.17
N GLY A 190 7.67 -6.66 -1.46
CA GLY A 190 6.59 -6.70 -2.44
C GLY A 190 6.17 -8.11 -2.84
N THR A 191 5.10 -8.18 -3.64
CA THR A 191 4.58 -9.40 -4.26
C THR A 191 4.59 -9.27 -5.77
N CYS A 192 4.51 -10.40 -6.47
CA CYS A 192 4.27 -10.44 -7.90
C CYS A 192 2.83 -10.05 -8.25
N PRO A 193 2.52 -9.83 -9.55
CA PRO A 193 1.21 -9.36 -9.99
C PRO A 193 0.04 -10.31 -9.68
N ASP A 194 0.33 -11.58 -9.37
CA ASP A 194 -0.64 -12.56 -8.86
C ASP A 194 -0.91 -12.43 -7.34
N GLY A 195 -0.35 -11.41 -6.69
CA GLY A 195 -0.48 -11.14 -5.26
C GLY A 195 0.37 -12.07 -4.38
N LYS A 196 1.22 -12.91 -4.98
CA LYS A 196 2.02 -13.91 -4.29
C LYS A 196 3.50 -13.54 -4.32
N ARG A 197 4.23 -14.03 -3.34
CA ARG A 197 5.69 -13.93 -3.26
C ARG A 197 6.28 -15.33 -3.28
N ASP A 198 5.85 -16.13 -2.32
CA ASP A 198 6.01 -17.58 -2.33
C ASP A 198 4.89 -18.20 -3.16
N ASP A 199 5.14 -19.34 -3.80
CA ASP A 199 4.15 -20.04 -4.66
C ASP A 199 3.55 -19.19 -5.80
N SER A 200 4.25 -18.14 -6.22
CA SER A 200 3.87 -17.33 -7.36
C SER A 200 3.94 -18.15 -8.66
N HIS A 201 3.02 -17.85 -9.58
CA HIS A 201 3.13 -18.30 -10.97
C HIS A 201 4.25 -17.57 -11.71
N TYR A 202 4.77 -16.47 -11.18
CA TYR A 202 5.99 -15.82 -11.68
C TYR A 202 7.25 -16.46 -11.11
N ALA A 203 8.31 -16.47 -11.91
CA ALA A 203 9.64 -16.84 -11.45
C ALA A 203 10.17 -15.67 -10.59
N VAL A 204 10.23 -15.88 -9.27
CA VAL A 204 10.58 -14.83 -8.32
C VAL A 204 12.07 -14.83 -8.03
N LEU A 205 12.72 -13.70 -8.30
CA LEU A 205 14.07 -13.41 -7.84
C LEU A 205 14.04 -12.19 -6.90
N MET A 206 14.60 -12.30 -5.71
CA MET A 206 14.48 -11.26 -4.70
C MET A 206 15.66 -11.20 -3.75
N ASN A 207 15.84 -10.03 -3.16
CA ASN A 207 16.72 -9.80 -2.01
C ASN A 207 16.00 -8.88 -1.00
N GLU A 208 16.73 -8.40 0.01
CA GLU A 208 16.18 -7.52 1.04
C GLU A 208 15.62 -6.19 0.50
N SER A 209 16.13 -5.73 -0.64
CA SER A 209 15.82 -4.40 -1.20
C SER A 209 14.79 -4.43 -2.33
N ARG A 210 14.72 -5.51 -3.12
CA ARG A 210 13.85 -5.57 -4.30
C ARG A 210 13.35 -6.98 -4.61
N ILE A 211 12.26 -7.05 -5.39
CA ILE A 211 11.70 -8.25 -5.99
C ILE A 211 11.60 -8.06 -7.50
N TYR A 212 11.95 -9.09 -8.26
CA TYR A 212 11.71 -9.25 -9.68
C TYR A 212 10.81 -10.45 -9.90
N CYS A 213 9.80 -10.26 -10.74
CA CYS A 213 8.84 -11.28 -11.11
C CYS A 213 8.97 -11.51 -12.61
N PHE A 214 9.46 -12.68 -12.99
CA PHE A 214 9.66 -13.06 -14.37
C PHE A 214 8.49 -13.90 -14.86
N ILE A 215 8.06 -13.63 -16.08
CA ILE A 215 7.25 -14.55 -16.87
C ILE A 215 8.19 -15.32 -17.80
N LEU A 216 7.85 -16.57 -18.13
CA LEU A 216 8.61 -17.30 -19.14
C LEU A 216 8.45 -16.60 -20.50
N ASN A 217 9.52 -16.44 -21.25
CA ASN A 217 9.54 -15.99 -22.64
C ASN A 217 9.71 -17.22 -23.51
N VAL A 218 8.57 -17.89 -23.74
CA VAL A 218 8.49 -19.17 -24.44
C VAL A 218 7.35 -19.13 -25.43
N ASP A 219 7.48 -19.88 -26.51
CA ASP A 219 6.55 -19.91 -27.63
C ASP A 219 5.88 -21.28 -27.77
N GLU A 220 4.79 -21.30 -28.55
CA GLU A 220 4.08 -22.53 -28.87
C GLU A 220 4.98 -23.50 -29.63
N GLY A 221 4.99 -24.76 -29.22
CA GLY A 221 5.82 -25.82 -29.76
C GLY A 221 7.13 -26.07 -29.01
N GLU A 222 7.56 -25.13 -28.15
CA GLU A 222 8.83 -25.28 -27.42
C GLU A 222 8.73 -26.30 -26.28
N CYS A 223 9.84 -27.02 -26.06
CA CYS A 223 9.99 -28.01 -25.01
C CYS A 223 11.07 -27.62 -24.02
N PHE A 224 10.88 -28.01 -22.75
CA PHE A 224 11.75 -27.60 -21.66
C PHE A 224 12.13 -28.78 -20.77
N ASP A 225 13.41 -28.82 -20.42
CA ASP A 225 13.90 -29.50 -19.23
C ASP A 225 13.76 -28.55 -18.04
N VAL A 226 13.26 -29.07 -16.94
CA VAL A 226 13.18 -28.35 -15.68
C VAL A 226 14.03 -29.08 -14.65
N ASN A 227 15.14 -28.44 -14.30
CA ASN A 227 16.01 -28.92 -13.26
C ASN A 227 15.66 -28.25 -11.93
N GLU A 228 14.92 -28.97 -11.08
CA GLU A 228 14.49 -28.49 -9.76
C GLU A 228 15.67 -28.16 -8.82
N ALA A 229 16.78 -28.89 -8.91
CA ALA A 229 17.96 -28.65 -8.08
C ALA A 229 18.62 -27.28 -8.36
N SER A 230 18.62 -26.86 -9.63
CA SER A 230 19.17 -25.57 -10.07
C SER A 230 18.11 -24.51 -10.33
N LYS A 231 16.82 -24.84 -10.13
CA LYS A 231 15.65 -24.00 -10.43
C LYS A 231 15.71 -23.42 -11.86
N ARG A 232 16.23 -24.22 -12.78
CA ARG A 232 16.53 -23.81 -14.15
C ARG A 232 15.51 -24.42 -15.10
N VAL A 233 14.99 -23.57 -15.97
CA VAL A 233 14.23 -23.96 -17.15
C VAL A 233 15.20 -23.85 -18.32
N THR A 234 15.38 -24.94 -19.08
CA THR A 234 16.28 -25.01 -20.23
C THR A 234 15.48 -25.43 -21.46
N PRO A 235 15.54 -24.73 -22.60
CA PRO A 235 14.88 -25.14 -23.81
C PRO A 235 15.63 -26.34 -24.35
N VAL A 236 14.90 -27.37 -24.74
CA VAL A 236 15.45 -28.63 -25.28
C VAL A 236 14.62 -29.05 -26.48
N GLU A 237 15.17 -29.93 -27.30
CA GLU A 237 14.38 -30.60 -28.34
C GLU A 237 13.29 -31.45 -27.67
N CYS A 238 12.10 -31.50 -28.26
CA CYS A 238 10.99 -32.28 -27.68
C CYS A 238 11.26 -33.78 -27.61
N SER A 239 12.18 -34.29 -28.42
CA SER A 239 12.63 -35.68 -28.37
C SER A 239 13.72 -35.94 -27.32
N ASP A 240 14.19 -34.90 -26.61
CA ASP A 240 15.17 -35.07 -25.53
C ASP A 240 14.54 -35.89 -24.39
N PRO A 241 15.22 -36.94 -23.88
CA PRO A 241 14.69 -37.75 -22.79
C PRO A 241 14.47 -36.97 -21.48
N ASN A 242 15.03 -35.76 -21.35
CA ASN A 242 14.84 -34.88 -20.20
C ASN A 242 13.79 -33.78 -20.47
N ALA A 243 13.15 -33.76 -21.64
CA ALA A 243 12.04 -32.85 -21.89
C ALA A 243 10.86 -33.24 -21.00
N VAL A 244 10.42 -32.33 -20.13
CA VAL A 244 9.32 -32.60 -19.17
C VAL A 244 8.07 -31.78 -19.45
N THR A 245 8.14 -30.76 -20.30
CA THR A 245 6.96 -29.96 -20.67
C THR A 245 7.09 -29.42 -22.07
N LYS A 246 6.02 -29.53 -22.86
CA LYS A 246 5.81 -28.88 -24.15
C LYS A 246 4.76 -27.80 -24.03
N ILE A 247 5.04 -26.59 -24.52
CA ILE A 247 4.04 -25.52 -24.62
C ILE A 247 3.18 -25.80 -25.85
N VAL A 248 1.98 -26.32 -25.64
CA VAL A 248 1.05 -26.64 -26.74
C VAL A 248 0.21 -25.45 -27.16
N LYS A 249 0.17 -24.38 -26.34
CA LYS A 249 -0.50 -23.13 -26.70
C LYS A 249 -0.01 -21.97 -25.82
N ARG A 250 0.14 -20.81 -26.44
CA ARG A 250 0.35 -19.52 -25.76
C ARG A 250 -0.73 -18.54 -26.22
N VAL A 251 -1.34 -17.83 -25.28
CA VAL A 251 -2.33 -16.78 -25.56
C VAL A 251 -1.93 -15.50 -24.84
N ASP A 252 -1.41 -14.53 -25.58
CA ASP A 252 -1.13 -13.19 -25.07
C ASP A 252 -2.41 -12.35 -24.96
N GLY A 253 -2.47 -11.45 -23.98
CA GLY A 253 -3.62 -10.58 -23.73
C GLY A 253 -4.79 -11.23 -22.98
N SER A 254 -4.67 -12.48 -22.56
CA SER A 254 -5.73 -13.23 -21.87
C SER A 254 -5.27 -13.77 -20.52
N THR A 255 -6.24 -14.01 -19.62
CA THR A 255 -6.07 -14.81 -18.39
C THR A 255 -7.05 -15.97 -18.34
N ASP A 256 -7.81 -16.20 -19.42
CA ASP A 256 -8.80 -17.26 -19.52
C ASP A 256 -8.12 -18.61 -19.73
N THR A 257 -8.06 -19.44 -18.69
CA THR A 257 -7.47 -20.77 -18.74
C THR A 257 -8.31 -21.77 -19.53
N ALA A 258 -9.58 -21.48 -19.82
CA ALA A 258 -10.45 -22.36 -20.60
C ALA A 258 -10.05 -22.45 -22.08
N VAL A 259 -9.11 -21.61 -22.53
CA VAL A 259 -8.50 -21.70 -23.86
C VAL A 259 -7.60 -22.92 -24.03
N CYS A 260 -7.18 -23.56 -22.93
CA CYS A 260 -6.41 -24.80 -22.92
C CYS A 260 -7.34 -26.03 -23.04
N SER A 261 -6.81 -27.11 -23.62
CA SER A 261 -7.51 -28.41 -23.64
C SER A 261 -7.69 -28.93 -22.20
N SER A 262 -8.66 -29.83 -21.96
CA SER A 262 -8.86 -30.44 -20.64
C SER A 262 -7.70 -31.33 -20.19
N HIS A 263 -6.84 -31.76 -21.12
CA HIS A 263 -5.66 -32.57 -20.85
C HIS A 263 -4.41 -31.70 -20.65
N ALA A 264 -4.44 -30.47 -21.16
CA ALA A 264 -3.38 -29.50 -20.97
C ALA A 264 -3.46 -28.85 -19.60
N LYS A 265 -2.28 -28.49 -19.11
CA LYS A 265 -2.12 -27.73 -17.90
C LYS A 265 -2.08 -26.25 -18.19
N ALA A 266 -3.08 -25.52 -17.69
CA ALA A 266 -3.19 -24.09 -17.88
C ALA A 266 -2.51 -23.31 -16.75
N VAL A 267 -1.71 -22.31 -17.10
CA VAL A 267 -1.24 -21.28 -16.16
C VAL A 267 -1.54 -19.91 -16.76
N ALA A 268 -2.22 -19.06 -15.98
CA ALA A 268 -2.54 -17.70 -16.35
C ALA A 268 -1.71 -16.70 -15.54
N PHE A 269 -1.23 -15.67 -16.21
CA PHE A 269 -0.45 -14.56 -15.68
C PHE A 269 -1.28 -13.28 -15.86
N PRO A 270 -1.53 -12.49 -14.81
CA PRO A 270 -2.32 -11.27 -14.93
C PRO A 270 -1.57 -10.10 -15.59
N GLU A 271 -0.23 -10.05 -15.49
CA GLU A 271 0.60 -8.97 -16.02
C GLU A 271 1.99 -9.49 -16.48
N PRO A 272 2.38 -9.37 -17.75
CA PRO A 272 1.45 -9.15 -18.86
C PRO A 272 0.39 -10.24 -18.86
N ALA A 273 -0.83 -9.90 -19.28
CA ALA A 273 -1.89 -10.90 -19.42
C ALA A 273 -1.43 -11.99 -20.40
N ARG A 274 -1.24 -13.22 -19.92
CA ARG A 274 -0.77 -14.33 -20.74
C ARG A 274 -1.25 -15.67 -20.19
N VAL A 275 -1.65 -16.59 -21.07
CA VAL A 275 -1.94 -17.98 -20.73
C VAL A 275 -0.95 -18.90 -21.43
N TYR A 276 -0.41 -19.87 -20.69
CA TYR A 276 0.34 -20.99 -21.20
C TYR A 276 -0.43 -22.28 -20.97
N CYS A 277 -0.50 -23.12 -22.00
CA CYS A 277 -0.99 -24.49 -21.93
C CYS A 277 0.20 -25.43 -22.12
N GLY A 278 0.50 -26.23 -21.10
CA GLY A 278 1.59 -27.20 -21.11
C GLY A 278 1.08 -28.64 -21.13
N GLU A 279 1.73 -29.52 -21.87
CA GLU A 279 1.49 -30.97 -21.88
C GLU A 279 2.83 -31.71 -21.73
N GLU A 280 2.79 -33.01 -21.44
CA GLU A 280 4.00 -33.85 -21.50
C GLU A 280 4.51 -33.93 -22.95
N PRO A 281 5.84 -33.83 -23.18
CA PRO A 281 6.41 -34.02 -24.51
C PRO A 281 6.15 -35.45 -25.00
N SER A 282 5.81 -35.57 -26.28
CA SER A 282 5.45 -36.82 -26.97
C SER A 282 6.54 -37.27 -27.93
#